data_AF-A0A9W6MNI7-F1
#
_entry.id   AF-A0A9W6MNI7-F1
#
_cell.length_a   1.000
_cell.length_b   1.000
_cell.length_c   1.000
_cell.angle_alpha   90.00
_cell.angle_beta   90.00
_cell.angle_gamma   90.00
#
_symmetry.space_group_name_H-M   'P 1'
#
loop_
_entity.id
_entity.type
_entity.pdbx_description
1 polymer ?
#
loop_
_entity_poly.entity_id
_entity_poly.type
_entity_poly.pdbx_seq_one_letter_code
_entity_poly.pdbx_strand_id
1 'polypeptide(L)'
;MQRADILQVADGGGIMPDWLPPILGTLDIAAFAALIIGVMWNARETRRSTYINLETEALNIFRFEAEHRAVLARIFNEPEDRPVDLDDEETVVANNYFLQILNLFEIAVRLRSRGNLDPMIFGTWVSWFLEVSEMGWFRRNWPDYRLHYSPDMRGIFDTYFRTVPDLSIPFEERRKHFFEAAAKQMRCRTVRKWLDNA
;
A
#
# COMPACT_ATOMS: atom_id res chain seq x y z
N MET A 1 5.31 41.65 -29.62
CA MET A 1 4.53 40.63 -30.37
C MET A 1 5.42 39.40 -30.49
N GLN A 2 5.16 38.39 -29.67
CA GLN A 2 5.91 37.13 -29.62
C GLN A 2 5.64 36.28 -30.87
N ARG A 3 6.67 35.60 -31.37
CA ARG A 3 6.52 34.28 -32.00
C ARG A 3 7.54 33.36 -31.37
N ALA A 4 7.01 32.31 -30.75
CA ALA A 4 7.73 31.22 -30.13
C ALA A 4 8.29 30.29 -31.21
N ASP A 5 9.51 29.81 -30.99
CA ASP A 5 10.04 28.65 -31.68
C ASP A 5 9.61 27.38 -30.94
N ILE A 6 9.29 26.41 -31.79
CA ILE A 6 8.75 25.10 -31.52
C ILE A 6 9.88 24.16 -31.09
N LEU A 7 9.68 23.42 -30.01
CA LEU A 7 10.27 22.10 -29.84
C LEU A 7 9.17 21.11 -29.48
N GLN A 8 8.81 20.29 -30.47
CA GLN A 8 8.06 19.05 -30.32
C GLN A 8 8.91 18.04 -29.54
N VAL A 9 8.36 17.46 -28.47
CA VAL A 9 8.70 16.10 -28.06
C VAL A 9 7.38 15.36 -27.76
N ALA A 10 7.14 14.39 -28.63
CA ALA A 10 6.33 13.17 -28.57
C ALA A 10 5.21 13.04 -27.52
N ASP A 11 4.00 12.86 -28.07
CA ASP A 11 2.81 12.24 -27.49
C ASP A 11 3.09 10.94 -26.72
N GLY A 12 2.47 10.80 -25.56
CA GLY A 12 2.43 9.56 -24.80
C GLY A 12 2.04 9.70 -23.33
N GLY A 13 1.15 10.65 -22.99
CA GLY A 13 0.67 10.86 -21.62
C GLY A 13 -0.82 10.56 -21.53
N GLY A 14 -1.20 9.42 -20.95
CA GLY A 14 -2.57 9.19 -20.51
C GLY A 14 -2.97 10.33 -19.56
N ILE A 15 -4.11 10.96 -19.83
CA ILE A 15 -4.62 12.10 -19.07
C ILE A 15 -4.87 11.63 -17.62
N MET A 16 -3.96 11.99 -16.73
CA MET A 16 -4.09 11.79 -15.30
C MET A 16 -4.99 12.93 -14.77
N PRO A 17 -5.99 12.65 -13.90
CA PRO A 17 -6.82 13.70 -13.31
C PRO A 17 -5.99 14.75 -12.58
N ASP A 18 -6.28 16.04 -12.78
CA ASP A 18 -5.52 17.21 -12.27
C ASP A 18 -5.34 17.29 -10.74
N TRP A 19 -5.97 16.41 -9.98
CA TRP A 19 -5.83 16.31 -8.52
C TRP A 19 -4.80 15.25 -8.07
N LEU A 20 -4.20 14.51 -9.00
CA LEU A 20 -3.10 13.57 -8.72
C LEU A 20 -1.75 14.28 -8.87
N PRO A 21 -0.96 14.43 -7.78
CA PRO A 21 0.39 14.98 -7.90
C PRO A 21 1.30 14.00 -8.68
N PRO A 22 2.34 14.52 -9.37
CA PRO A 22 3.20 13.69 -10.22
C PRO A 22 3.93 12.64 -9.38
N ILE A 23 3.64 11.36 -9.67
CA ILE A 23 4.17 10.20 -8.94
C ILE A 23 5.54 9.87 -9.48
N LEU A 24 6.60 10.35 -8.80
CA LEU A 24 7.97 9.85 -8.91
C LEU A 24 8.75 10.35 -7.68
N GLY A 25 9.04 9.45 -6.71
CA GLY A 25 10.16 9.63 -5.78
C GLY A 25 9.93 9.42 -4.28
N THR A 26 8.74 9.63 -3.73
CA THR A 26 8.48 9.45 -2.28
C THR A 26 7.00 9.15 -2.01
N LEU A 27 6.58 7.88 -2.10
CA LEU A 27 5.24 7.49 -1.67
C LEU A 27 5.24 7.36 -0.14
N ASP A 28 4.81 8.43 0.52
CA ASP A 28 4.56 8.43 1.96
C ASP A 28 3.16 7.84 2.21
N ILE A 29 3.14 6.54 2.54
CA ILE A 29 1.91 5.74 2.74
C ILE A 29 1.05 6.38 3.84
N ALA A 30 1.67 6.98 4.84
CA ALA A 30 1.00 7.62 5.95
C ALA A 30 0.32 8.94 5.54
N ALA A 31 0.97 9.78 4.74
CA ALA A 31 0.38 11.02 4.22
C ALA A 31 -0.87 10.77 3.37
N PHE A 32 -0.83 9.72 2.53
CA PHE A 32 -1.99 9.35 1.73
C PHE A 32 -3.09 8.65 2.54
N ALA A 33 -2.74 7.83 3.52
CA ALA A 33 -3.72 7.28 4.46
C ALA A 33 -4.46 8.41 5.19
N ALA A 34 -3.72 9.41 5.71
CA ALA A 34 -4.28 10.59 6.36
C ALA A 34 -5.20 11.39 5.42
N LEU A 35 -4.82 11.56 4.14
CA LEU A 35 -5.67 12.21 3.13
C LEU A 35 -6.99 11.46 2.92
N ILE A 36 -6.95 10.14 2.75
CA ILE A 36 -8.15 9.32 2.58
C ILE A 36 -9.04 9.43 3.82
N ILE A 37 -8.46 9.40 5.01
CA ILE A 37 -9.19 9.56 6.27
C ILE A 37 -9.85 10.94 6.34
N GLY A 38 -9.14 12.00 5.94
CA GLY A 38 -9.68 13.36 5.86
C GLY A 38 -10.84 13.51 4.86
N VAL A 39 -10.79 12.82 3.72
CA VAL A 39 -11.93 12.78 2.77
C VAL A 39 -13.12 12.02 3.38
N MET A 40 -12.86 10.94 4.13
CA MET A 40 -13.90 10.18 4.84
C MET A 40 -14.54 10.98 5.99
N TRP A 41 -13.83 11.93 6.60
CA TRP A 41 -14.34 12.86 7.63
C TRP A 41 -15.55 13.65 7.15
N ASN A 42 -15.53 14.13 5.90
CA ASN A 42 -16.61 14.93 5.34
C ASN A 42 -17.89 14.11 5.04
N ALA A 43 -17.79 12.78 5.02
CA ALA A 43 -18.84 11.91 4.51
C ALA A 43 -19.78 11.29 5.57
N ARG A 44 -19.49 11.36 6.89
CA ARG A 44 -20.39 10.79 7.93
C ARG A 44 -20.06 11.20 9.38
N GLU A 45 -20.95 11.99 9.99
CA GLU A 45 -20.88 12.45 11.39
C GLU A 45 -20.92 11.32 12.45
N THR A 46 -21.38 10.11 12.09
CA THR A 46 -21.71 9.04 13.05
C THR A 46 -20.55 8.05 13.35
N ARG A 47 -19.35 8.21 12.75
CA ARG A 47 -18.24 7.24 12.88
C ARG A 47 -16.90 7.86 13.32
N ARG A 48 -16.97 8.98 14.03
CA ARG A 48 -15.83 9.83 14.41
C ARG A 48 -14.68 9.08 15.12
N SER A 49 -14.97 8.16 16.04
CA SER A 49 -13.94 7.49 16.86
C SER A 49 -13.02 6.54 16.06
N THR A 50 -13.56 5.79 15.10
CA THR A 50 -12.74 4.84 14.32
C THR A 50 -11.83 5.56 13.33
N TYR A 51 -12.28 6.69 12.77
CA TYR A 51 -11.46 7.50 11.87
C TYR A 51 -10.38 8.29 12.60
N ILE A 52 -10.66 8.80 13.80
CA ILE A 52 -9.63 9.42 14.66
C ILE A 52 -8.52 8.42 14.99
N ASN A 53 -8.87 7.16 15.29
CA ASN A 53 -7.87 6.12 15.52
C ASN A 53 -7.03 5.88 14.26
N LEU A 54 -7.65 5.75 13.09
CA LEU A 54 -6.93 5.60 11.82
C LEU A 54 -5.98 6.78 11.55
N GLU A 55 -6.42 8.01 11.80
CA GLU A 55 -5.61 9.21 11.62
C GLU A 55 -4.41 9.21 12.57
N THR A 56 -4.64 8.81 13.82
CA THR A 56 -3.59 8.72 14.84
C THR A 56 -2.56 7.66 14.48
N GLU A 57 -3.00 6.47 14.05
CA GLU A 57 -2.11 5.38 13.61
C GLU A 57 -1.31 5.79 12.36
N ALA A 58 -1.94 6.44 11.38
CA ALA A 58 -1.24 6.95 10.20
C ALA A 58 -0.19 8.01 10.59
N LEU A 59 -0.52 8.93 11.49
CA LEU A 59 0.39 9.98 11.92
C LEU A 59 1.59 9.43 12.70
N ASN A 60 1.37 8.36 13.49
CA ASN A 60 2.46 7.63 14.16
C ASN A 60 3.41 6.97 13.14
N ILE A 61 2.87 6.35 12.08
CA ILE A 61 3.69 5.77 11.01
C ILE A 61 4.52 6.85 10.32
N PHE A 62 3.93 8.00 9.98
CA PHE A 62 4.68 9.12 9.37
C PHE A 62 5.85 9.59 10.25
N ARG A 63 5.60 9.76 11.56
CA ARG A 63 6.64 10.15 12.50
C ARG A 63 7.74 9.08 12.59
N PHE A 64 7.35 7.82 12.67
CA PHE A 64 8.28 6.69 12.70
C PHE A 64 9.14 6.63 11.42
N GLU A 65 8.53 6.82 10.25
CA GLU A 65 9.25 6.88 8.97
C GLU A 65 10.25 8.04 8.92
N ALA A 66 9.85 9.21 9.42
CA ALA A 66 10.71 10.38 9.48
C ALA A 66 11.90 10.17 10.44
N GLU A 67 11.66 9.58 11.61
CA GLU A 67 12.68 9.30 12.63
C GLU A 67 13.67 8.22 12.17
N HIS A 68 13.21 7.20 11.45
CA HIS A 68 14.01 6.04 11.06
C HIS A 68 14.31 5.95 9.56
N ARG A 69 14.22 7.08 8.85
CA ARG A 69 14.37 7.16 7.38
C ARG A 69 15.60 6.45 6.83
N ALA A 70 16.73 6.53 7.54
CA ALA A 70 17.99 5.92 7.10
C ALA A 70 17.88 4.39 7.01
N VAL A 71 17.29 3.75 8.00
CA VAL A 71 17.08 2.29 8.04
C VAL A 71 16.06 1.87 6.98
N LEU A 72 14.92 2.57 6.93
CA LEU A 72 13.86 2.27 5.97
C LEU A 72 14.31 2.43 4.52
N ALA A 73 15.15 3.43 4.23
CA ALA A 73 15.71 3.61 2.89
C ALA A 73 16.55 2.41 2.44
N ARG A 74 17.25 1.72 3.35
CA ARG A 74 18.01 0.51 3.01
C ARG A 74 17.09 -0.66 2.65
N ILE A 75 15.92 -0.75 3.30
CA ILE A 75 14.91 -1.77 3.03
C ILE A 75 14.17 -1.48 1.72
N PHE A 76 13.78 -0.22 1.48
CA PHE A 76 13.04 0.17 0.28
C PHE A 76 13.88 0.10 -0.99
N ASN A 77 15.20 0.28 -0.88
CA ASN A 77 16.14 0.14 -1.99
C ASN A 77 16.89 -1.19 -1.95
N GLU A 78 16.34 -2.20 -1.27
CA GLU A 78 16.93 -3.53 -1.20
C GLU A 78 17.04 -4.14 -2.62
N PRO A 79 18.24 -4.51 -3.07
CA PRO A 79 18.42 -5.21 -4.35
C PRO A 79 17.76 -6.59 -4.32
N GLU A 80 17.16 -7.00 -5.43
CA GLU A 80 16.48 -8.30 -5.55
C GLU A 80 17.43 -9.49 -5.31
N ASP A 81 18.70 -9.36 -5.68
CA ASP A 81 19.72 -10.41 -5.62
C ASP A 81 20.47 -10.46 -4.28
N ARG A 82 20.30 -9.45 -3.43
CA ARG A 82 21.10 -9.28 -2.23
C ARG A 82 20.27 -8.72 -1.09
N PRO A 83 19.85 -9.60 -0.16
CA PRO A 83 19.14 -9.17 1.03
C PRO A 83 19.90 -8.10 1.79
N VAL A 84 19.16 -7.11 2.31
CA VAL A 84 19.73 -6.14 3.23
C VAL A 84 20.14 -6.84 4.53
N ASP A 85 21.37 -6.59 4.96
CA ASP A 85 21.91 -7.06 6.24
C ASP A 85 21.73 -5.96 7.28
N LEU A 86 20.77 -6.13 8.19
CA LEU A 86 20.45 -5.19 9.26
C LEU A 86 21.00 -5.71 10.58
N ASP A 87 21.51 -4.81 11.42
CA ASP A 87 21.83 -5.18 12.80
C ASP A 87 20.55 -5.43 13.64
N ASP A 88 20.73 -5.81 14.91
CA ASP A 88 19.61 -6.11 15.80
C ASP A 88 18.68 -4.91 16.03
N GLU A 89 19.21 -3.69 16.16
CA GLU A 89 18.42 -2.48 16.37
C GLU A 89 17.66 -2.09 15.09
N GLU A 90 18.33 -2.14 13.95
CA GLU A 90 17.75 -1.89 12.64
C GLU A 90 16.66 -2.91 12.30
N THR A 91 16.85 -4.17 12.69
CA THR A 91 15.85 -5.24 12.54
C THR A 91 14.60 -4.94 13.36
N VAL A 92 14.74 -4.46 14.59
CA VAL A 92 13.60 -4.03 15.43
C VAL A 92 12.87 -2.87 14.76
N VAL A 93 13.59 -1.89 14.21
CA VAL A 93 13.00 -0.76 13.49
C VAL A 93 12.21 -1.23 12.26
N ALA A 94 12.81 -2.10 11.44
CA ALA A 94 12.19 -2.67 10.26
C ALA A 94 10.89 -3.41 10.60
N ASN A 95 10.94 -4.29 11.59
CA ASN A 95 9.80 -5.09 12.01
C ASN A 95 8.68 -4.21 12.59
N ASN A 96 9.03 -3.22 13.41
CA ASN A 96 8.06 -2.26 13.95
C ASN A 96 7.38 -1.45 12.85
N TYR A 97 8.10 -1.07 11.80
CA TYR A 97 7.51 -0.40 10.65
C TYR A 97 6.44 -1.27 9.98
N PHE A 98 6.81 -2.50 9.60
CA PHE A 98 5.90 -3.40 8.90
C PHE A 98 4.69 -3.78 9.77
N LEU A 99 4.87 -4.01 11.07
CA LEU A 99 3.74 -4.27 11.97
C LEU A 99 2.79 -3.08 12.08
N GLN A 100 3.29 -1.84 12.13
CA GLN A 100 2.44 -0.65 12.18
C GLN A 100 1.63 -0.48 10.89
N ILE A 101 2.24 -0.60 9.71
CA ILE A 101 1.49 -0.47 8.45
C ILE A 101 0.48 -1.63 8.29
N LEU A 102 0.83 -2.85 8.70
CA LEU A 102 -0.09 -3.99 8.62
C LEU A 102 -1.27 -3.84 9.59
N ASN A 103 -1.08 -3.20 10.76
CA ASN A 103 -2.18 -2.85 11.67
C ASN A 103 -3.17 -1.90 10.98
N LEU A 104 -2.67 -0.93 10.22
CA LEU A 104 -3.50 0.00 9.46
C LEU A 104 -4.31 -0.74 8.38
N PHE A 105 -3.69 -1.69 7.66
CA PHE A 105 -4.39 -2.51 6.68
C PHE A 105 -5.45 -3.42 7.30
N GLU A 106 -5.15 -4.04 8.45
CA GLU A 106 -6.12 -4.86 9.18
C GLU A 106 -7.37 -4.06 9.54
N ILE A 107 -7.24 -2.77 9.91
CA ILE A 107 -8.40 -1.91 10.13
C ILE A 107 -9.19 -1.71 8.82
N ALA A 108 -8.51 -1.43 7.70
CA ALA A 108 -9.16 -1.28 6.40
C ALA A 108 -9.91 -2.56 5.96
N VAL A 109 -9.27 -3.73 6.12
CA VAL A 109 -9.86 -5.05 5.85
C VAL A 109 -11.10 -5.28 6.73
N ARG A 110 -11.02 -5.01 8.04
CA ARG A 110 -12.16 -5.14 8.97
C ARG A 110 -13.30 -4.19 8.65
N LEU A 111 -13.00 -2.94 8.30
CA LEU A 111 -14.03 -1.99 7.87
C LEU A 111 -14.69 -2.45 6.58
N ARG A 112 -13.92 -2.99 5.63
CA ARG A 112 -14.46 -3.53 4.39
C ARG A 112 -15.34 -4.75 4.63
N SER A 113 -14.90 -5.71 5.47
CA SER A 113 -15.67 -6.93 5.77
C SER A 113 -17.02 -6.61 6.44
N ARG A 114 -17.08 -5.52 7.22
CA ARG A 114 -18.32 -5.01 7.84
C ARG A 114 -19.16 -4.13 6.90
N GLY A 115 -18.76 -3.93 5.64
CA GLY A 115 -19.46 -3.05 4.69
C GLY A 115 -19.32 -1.55 5.01
N ASN A 116 -18.39 -1.19 5.89
CA ASN A 116 -18.19 0.16 6.39
C ASN A 116 -17.13 0.95 5.61
N LEU A 117 -16.32 0.30 4.78
CA LEU A 117 -15.40 0.94 3.86
C LEU A 117 -15.90 0.83 2.43
N ASP A 118 -15.92 1.97 1.73
CA ASP A 118 -16.31 2.01 0.31
C ASP A 118 -15.37 1.11 -0.52
N PRO A 119 -15.90 0.32 -1.46
CA PRO A 119 -15.09 -0.58 -2.28
C PRO A 119 -13.99 0.10 -3.12
N MET A 120 -14.20 1.34 -3.60
CA MET A 120 -13.18 2.10 -4.33
C MET A 120 -12.06 2.54 -3.39
N ILE A 121 -12.43 3.05 -2.20
CA ILE A 121 -11.44 3.41 -1.19
C ILE A 121 -10.64 2.17 -0.80
N PHE A 122 -11.30 1.04 -0.50
CA PHE A 122 -10.59 -0.20 -0.18
C PHE A 122 -9.64 -0.66 -1.30
N GLY A 123 -9.97 -0.40 -2.56
CA GLY A 123 -9.07 -0.67 -3.67
C GLY A 123 -7.75 0.08 -3.55
N THR A 124 -7.73 1.35 -3.13
CA THR A 124 -6.47 2.12 -3.03
C THR A 124 -5.55 1.51 -1.97
N TRP A 125 -6.12 1.01 -0.88
CA TRP A 125 -5.39 0.25 0.13
C TRP A 125 -4.78 -1.04 -0.47
N VAL A 126 -5.54 -1.77 -1.29
CA VAL A 126 -5.01 -2.97 -1.96
C VAL A 126 -3.81 -2.63 -2.86
N SER A 127 -3.87 -1.53 -3.62
CA SER A 127 -2.72 -1.09 -4.45
C SER A 127 -1.46 -0.84 -3.63
N TRP A 128 -1.57 -0.17 -2.48
CA TRP A 128 -0.39 0.10 -1.64
C TRP A 128 0.17 -1.16 -0.98
N PHE A 129 -0.71 -2.05 -0.52
CA PHE A 129 -0.26 -3.29 0.10
C PHE A 129 0.28 -4.30 -0.93
N LEU A 130 0.02 -4.10 -2.22
CA LEU A 130 0.80 -4.76 -3.28
C LEU A 130 2.26 -4.30 -3.23
N GLU A 131 2.53 -3.00 -3.23
CA GLU A 131 3.91 -2.47 -3.19
C GLU A 131 4.68 -2.99 -1.96
N VAL A 132 4.04 -2.96 -0.78
CA VAL A 132 4.60 -3.56 0.44
C VAL A 132 4.90 -5.06 0.26
N SER A 133 4.01 -5.80 -0.41
CA SER A 133 4.19 -7.23 -0.66
C SER A 133 5.30 -7.57 -1.68
N GLU A 134 5.81 -6.58 -2.40
CA GLU A 134 6.95 -6.73 -3.30
C GLU A 134 8.29 -6.46 -2.61
N MET A 135 8.29 -5.90 -1.40
CA MET A 135 9.54 -5.67 -0.65
C MET A 135 10.14 -7.00 -0.18
N GLY A 136 11.43 -7.22 -0.48
CA GLY A 136 12.15 -8.45 -0.13
C GLY A 136 12.09 -8.75 1.37
N TRP A 137 12.38 -7.76 2.21
CA TRP A 137 12.27 -7.87 3.67
C TRP A 137 10.88 -8.32 4.12
N PHE A 138 9.83 -7.71 3.59
CA PHE A 138 8.46 -8.04 3.95
C PHE A 138 8.12 -9.49 3.62
N ARG A 139 8.47 -9.94 2.40
CA ARG A 139 8.19 -11.31 1.94
C ARG A 139 8.90 -12.35 2.80
N ARG A 140 10.16 -12.11 3.18
CA ARG A 140 10.93 -13.03 4.04
C ARG A 140 10.34 -13.14 5.44
N ASN A 141 9.87 -12.03 6.00
CA ASN A 141 9.34 -11.98 7.37
C ASN A 141 7.82 -12.21 7.49
N TRP A 142 7.09 -12.33 6.37
CA TRP A 142 5.66 -12.62 6.37
C TRP A 142 5.24 -13.84 7.20
N PRO A 143 5.98 -14.98 7.20
CA PRO A 143 5.63 -16.13 8.03
C PRO A 143 5.48 -15.83 9.53
N ASP A 144 6.22 -14.84 10.03
CA ASP A 144 6.13 -14.38 11.41
C ASP A 144 5.03 -13.32 11.57
N TYR A 145 5.01 -12.32 10.68
CA TYR A 145 4.02 -11.23 10.74
C TYR A 145 2.58 -11.73 10.68
N ARG A 146 2.28 -12.72 9.84
CA ARG A 146 0.92 -13.26 9.63
C ARG A 146 0.26 -13.82 10.90
N LEU A 147 1.04 -14.12 11.93
CA LEU A 147 0.54 -14.71 13.19
C LEU A 147 -0.29 -13.69 14.00
N HIS A 148 -0.12 -12.40 13.74
CA HIS A 148 -0.82 -11.32 14.46
C HIS A 148 -2.15 -10.89 13.82
N TYR A 149 -2.46 -11.37 12.61
CA TYR A 149 -3.55 -10.82 11.79
C TYR A 149 -4.70 -11.80 11.55
N SER A 150 -5.86 -11.23 11.23
CA SER A 150 -7.08 -12.00 10.99
C SER A 150 -6.94 -12.96 9.80
N PRO A 151 -7.72 -14.05 9.76
CA PRO A 151 -7.80 -14.92 8.57
C PRO A 151 -8.11 -14.16 7.28
N ASP A 152 -8.91 -13.09 7.37
CA ASP A 152 -9.28 -12.26 6.22
C ASP A 152 -8.09 -11.48 5.67
N MET A 153 -7.34 -10.78 6.52
CA MET A 153 -6.18 -10.01 6.07
C MET A 153 -5.06 -10.93 5.60
N ARG A 154 -4.70 -11.95 6.39
CA ARG A 154 -3.61 -12.87 6.01
C ARG A 154 -3.94 -13.66 4.75
N GLY A 155 -5.22 -13.99 4.52
CA GLY A 155 -5.67 -14.73 3.35
C GLY A 155 -5.35 -14.04 2.02
N ILE A 156 -5.26 -12.71 2.01
CA ILE A 156 -4.86 -11.92 0.84
C ILE A 156 -3.40 -12.23 0.48
N PHE A 157 -2.49 -11.98 1.41
CA PHE A 157 -1.06 -12.20 1.21
C PHE A 157 -0.72 -13.68 1.04
N ASP A 158 -1.33 -14.57 1.83
CA ASP A 158 -1.10 -16.02 1.72
C ASP A 158 -1.47 -16.55 0.34
N THR A 159 -2.57 -16.08 -0.22
CA THR A 159 -2.98 -16.47 -1.57
C THR A 159 -2.04 -15.90 -2.61
N TYR A 160 -1.63 -14.64 -2.44
CA TYR A 160 -0.68 -14.00 -3.34
C TYR A 160 0.68 -14.71 -3.33
N PHE A 161 1.32 -14.88 -2.17
CA PHE A 161 2.65 -15.50 -2.07
C PHE A 161 2.67 -16.97 -2.47
N ARG A 162 1.55 -17.69 -2.33
CA ARG A 162 1.43 -19.04 -2.90
C ARG A 162 1.38 -19.04 -4.43
N THR A 163 0.79 -18.01 -5.03
CA THR A 163 0.61 -17.90 -6.49
C THR A 163 1.84 -17.27 -7.16
N VAL A 164 2.47 -16.33 -6.46
CA VAL A 164 3.63 -15.55 -6.87
C VAL A 164 4.69 -15.76 -5.78
N PRO A 165 5.46 -16.86 -5.80
CA PRO A 165 6.44 -17.17 -4.76
C PRO A 165 7.65 -16.22 -4.80
N ASP A 166 8.01 -15.74 -5.98
CA ASP A 166 9.09 -14.78 -6.23
C ASP A 166 8.62 -13.70 -7.23
N LEU A 167 9.50 -12.75 -7.55
CA LEU A 167 9.19 -11.62 -8.43
C LEU A 167 9.60 -11.84 -9.89
N SER A 168 9.85 -13.09 -10.30
CA SER A 168 10.34 -13.42 -11.64
C SER A 168 9.36 -13.14 -12.78
N ILE A 169 8.05 -13.19 -12.50
CA ILE A 169 7.00 -12.89 -13.48
C ILE A 169 6.79 -11.37 -13.60
N PRO A 170 6.30 -10.86 -14.75
CA PRO A 170 6.09 -9.42 -14.95
C PRO A 170 5.21 -8.78 -13.86
N PHE A 171 5.53 -7.54 -13.49
CA PHE A 171 4.78 -6.78 -12.47
C PHE A 171 3.28 -6.76 -12.73
N GLU A 172 2.85 -6.62 -13.98
CA GLU A 172 1.44 -6.62 -14.37
C GLU A 172 0.71 -7.92 -14.02
N GLU A 173 1.39 -9.07 -14.16
CA GLU A 173 0.85 -10.37 -13.77
C GLU A 173 0.80 -10.50 -12.24
N ARG A 174 1.83 -10.03 -11.54
CA ARG A 174 1.85 -10.00 -10.07
C ARG A 174 0.74 -9.11 -9.51
N ARG A 175 0.56 -7.92 -10.07
CA ARG A 175 -0.52 -6.99 -9.73
C ARG A 175 -1.87 -7.65 -9.90
N LYS A 176 -2.09 -8.32 -11.03
CA LYS A 176 -3.30 -9.10 -11.28
C LYS A 176 -3.55 -10.14 -10.20
N HIS A 177 -2.55 -10.95 -9.87
CA HIS A 177 -2.67 -11.99 -8.84
C HIS A 177 -2.97 -11.42 -7.45
N PHE A 178 -2.34 -10.31 -7.06
CA PHE A 178 -2.59 -9.67 -5.78
C PHE A 178 -4.04 -9.13 -5.68
N PHE A 179 -4.49 -8.44 -6.71
CA PHE A 179 -5.83 -7.87 -6.76
C PHE A 179 -6.91 -8.96 -6.81
N GLU A 180 -6.68 -10.05 -7.55
CA GLU A 180 -7.57 -11.21 -7.56
C GLU A 180 -7.65 -11.87 -6.18
N ALA A 181 -6.52 -12.01 -5.48
CA ALA A 181 -6.48 -12.52 -4.11
C ALA A 181 -7.31 -11.65 -3.16
N ALA A 182 -7.08 -10.33 -3.17
CA ALA A 182 -7.82 -9.38 -2.35
C ALA A 182 -9.32 -9.36 -2.70
N ALA A 183 -9.66 -9.35 -3.99
CA ALA A 183 -11.05 -9.33 -4.45
C ALA A 183 -11.80 -10.61 -4.06
N LYS A 184 -11.16 -11.77 -4.16
CA LYS A 184 -11.74 -13.06 -3.77
C LYS A 184 -11.93 -13.14 -2.27
N GLN A 185 -10.89 -12.81 -1.50
CA GLN A 185 -10.92 -12.86 -0.03
C GLN A 185 -11.99 -11.92 0.52
N MET A 186 -12.08 -10.71 -0.02
CA MET A 186 -13.02 -9.67 0.46
C MET A 186 -14.36 -9.66 -0.28
N ARG A 187 -14.60 -10.62 -1.19
CA ARG A 187 -15.78 -10.68 -2.08
C ARG A 187 -16.07 -9.34 -2.77
N CYS A 188 -15.01 -8.62 -3.14
CA CYS A 188 -15.09 -7.24 -3.61
C CYS A 188 -15.04 -7.18 -5.15
N ARG A 189 -16.19 -6.97 -5.80
CA ARG A 189 -16.27 -6.86 -7.28
C ARG A 189 -15.52 -5.63 -7.80
N THR A 190 -15.50 -4.54 -7.05
CA THR A 190 -14.83 -3.30 -7.45
C THR A 190 -13.32 -3.51 -7.59
N VAL A 191 -12.67 -4.11 -6.59
CA VAL A 191 -11.24 -4.44 -6.63
C VAL A 191 -10.92 -5.38 -7.80
N ARG A 192 -11.79 -6.34 -8.09
CA ARG A 192 -11.62 -7.22 -9.25
C ARG A 192 -11.62 -6.44 -10.57
N LYS A 193 -12.54 -5.50 -10.72
CA LYS A 193 -12.71 -4.70 -11.94
C LYS A 193 -11.65 -3.61 -12.13
N TRP A 194 -10.86 -3.31 -11.10
CA TRP A 194 -9.76 -2.35 -11.25
C TRP A 194 -8.68 -2.82 -12.23
N LEU A 195 -8.58 -4.13 -12.42
CA LEU A 195 -7.71 -4.73 -13.43
C LEU A 195 -8.24 -4.57 -14.86
N ASP A 196 -9.53 -4.27 -15.03
CA ASP A 196 -10.19 -4.17 -16.35
C ASP A 196 -10.04 -2.76 -16.97
N ASN A 197 -9.63 -1.77 -16.18
CA ASN A 197 -9.51 -0.35 -16.58
C ASN A 197 -8.06 0.13 -16.67
N ALA A 198 -7.08 -0.78 -16.59
CA ALA A 198 -5.65 -0.48 -16.61
C ALA A 198 -5.01 -0.75 -17.97
#